data_AF-A0A822WHC8-F1
#
_entry.id   AF-A0A822WHC8-F1
#
_cell.length_a   1.000
_cell.length_b   1.000
_cell.length_c   1.000
_cell.angle_alpha   90.00
_cell.angle_beta   90.00
_cell.angle_gamma   90.00
#
_symmetry.space_group_name_H-M   'P 1'
#
loop_
_entity.id
_entity.type
_entity.pdbx_description
1 polymer ?
#
loop_
_entity_poly.entity_id
_entity_poly.type
_entity_poly.pdbx_seq_one_letter_code
_entity_poly.pdbx_strand_id
1 'polypeptide(L)'
;MLGKLLLKYMPGLQNLLAYDKSWLKHDVKAGLSVAAVALPVAIAYAELAGVGAIVGLYSCVLPMIAYALFGSSRQLIVGPDATTCAVIAAVVFPLSAGNPELHWQLTIVMTLMMGGWCLLASKFHLGALADLLSHPILTGLLNGVAVTIIVGQLGKVLGIKLDEAQVIEKILALPGRLLDSHVLTIGISLLTLIILMVIKTYRSNWPAPLIAIVITTILVWGTSAQQYGIATIGGGWLPAWFTRR
;
A
#
# COMPACT_ATOMS: atom_id res chain seq x y z
N MET A 1 -28.82 -23.76 -17.72
CA MET A 1 -29.32 -22.61 -16.91
C MET A 1 -28.25 -22.04 -15.98
N LEU A 2 -27.48 -22.88 -15.26
CA LEU A 2 -26.40 -22.45 -14.35
C LEU A 2 -25.35 -21.53 -14.99
N GLY A 3 -24.92 -21.82 -16.22
CA GLY A 3 -23.90 -21.03 -16.93
C GLY A 3 -24.30 -19.57 -17.18
N LYS A 4 -25.55 -19.30 -17.60
CA LYS A 4 -26.02 -17.91 -17.83
C LYS A 4 -26.13 -17.10 -16.54
N LEU A 5 -26.42 -17.77 -15.42
CA LEU A 5 -26.55 -17.15 -14.10
C LEU A 5 -25.16 -16.81 -13.53
N LEU A 6 -24.19 -17.73 -13.66
CA LEU A 6 -22.79 -17.48 -13.30
C LEU A 6 -22.18 -16.33 -14.12
N LEU A 7 -22.41 -16.31 -15.43
CA LEU A 7 -21.92 -15.24 -16.29
C LEU A 7 -22.53 -13.88 -15.93
N LYS A 8 -23.78 -13.83 -15.42
CA LYS A 8 -24.40 -12.57 -14.97
C LYS A 8 -23.74 -12.00 -13.70
N TYR A 9 -23.26 -12.85 -12.79
CA TYR A 9 -22.56 -12.43 -11.57
C TYR A 9 -21.04 -12.26 -11.78
N MET A 10 -20.47 -12.85 -12.83
CA MET A 10 -19.03 -12.80 -13.16
C MET A 10 -18.81 -12.23 -14.57
N PRO A 11 -19.03 -10.92 -14.79
CA PRO A 11 -18.85 -10.29 -16.10
C PRO A 11 -17.40 -10.38 -16.59
N GLY A 12 -16.42 -10.40 -15.67
CA GLY A 12 -15.00 -10.57 -16.00
C GLY A 12 -14.71 -11.93 -16.65
N LEU A 13 -15.40 -12.99 -16.20
CA LEU A 13 -15.28 -14.31 -16.81
C LEU A 13 -15.82 -14.34 -18.25
N GLN A 14 -16.89 -13.61 -18.56
CA GLN A 14 -17.36 -13.46 -19.96
C GLN A 14 -16.29 -12.80 -20.83
N ASN A 15 -15.69 -11.71 -20.34
CA ASN A 15 -14.63 -11.00 -21.04
C ASN A 15 -13.35 -11.83 -21.23
N LEU A 16 -13.07 -12.75 -20.31
CA LEU A 16 -11.96 -13.69 -20.39
C LEU A 16 -12.22 -14.80 -21.42
N LEU A 17 -13.47 -15.30 -21.48
CA LEU A 17 -13.88 -16.31 -22.47
C LEU A 17 -13.92 -15.73 -23.89
N ALA A 18 -14.26 -14.46 -24.05
CA ALA A 18 -14.26 -13.74 -25.31
C ALA A 18 -12.91 -13.06 -25.61
N TYR A 19 -11.82 -13.49 -24.97
CA TYR A 19 -10.52 -12.84 -25.07
C TYR A 19 -9.85 -13.07 -26.43
N ASP A 20 -9.48 -11.98 -27.11
CA ASP A 20 -8.69 -12.05 -28.33
C ASP A 20 -7.20 -12.24 -28.02
N LYS A 21 -6.61 -13.30 -28.57
CA LYS A 21 -5.18 -13.61 -28.43
C LYS A 21 -4.28 -12.50 -28.98
N SER A 22 -4.76 -11.66 -29.89
CA SER A 22 -4.02 -10.52 -30.43
C SER A 22 -3.65 -9.50 -29.34
N TRP A 23 -4.44 -9.42 -28.26
CA TRP A 23 -4.23 -8.49 -27.15
C TRP A 23 -3.17 -8.95 -26.15
N LEU A 24 -2.84 -10.25 -26.13
CA LEU A 24 -1.94 -10.84 -25.13
C LEU A 24 -0.59 -10.12 -25.02
N LYS A 25 -0.01 -9.74 -26.17
CA LYS A 25 1.28 -9.03 -26.18
C LYS A 25 1.21 -7.64 -25.55
N HIS A 26 0.08 -6.94 -25.73
CA HIS A 26 -0.12 -5.61 -25.18
C HIS A 26 -0.48 -5.70 -23.70
N ASP A 27 -1.34 -6.64 -23.33
CA ASP A 27 -1.77 -6.87 -21.95
C ASP A 27 -0.61 -7.36 -21.06
N VAL A 28 0.27 -8.21 -21.57
CA VAL A 28 1.48 -8.64 -20.82
C VAL A 28 2.41 -7.46 -20.58
N LYS A 29 2.64 -6.60 -21.58
CA LYS A 29 3.47 -5.40 -21.41
C LYS A 29 2.86 -4.42 -20.42
N ALA A 30 1.55 -4.18 -20.51
CA ALA A 30 0.82 -3.30 -19.59
C ALA A 30 0.83 -3.89 -18.17
N GLY A 31 0.55 -5.18 -18.03
CA GLY A 31 0.57 -5.89 -16.75
C GLY A 31 1.93 -5.86 -16.07
N LEU A 32 3.02 -6.04 -16.83
CA LEU A 32 4.37 -5.93 -16.27
C LEU A 32 4.68 -4.50 -15.77
N SER A 33 4.28 -3.47 -16.54
CA SER A 33 4.41 -2.07 -16.13
C SER A 33 3.62 -1.76 -14.86
N VAL A 34 2.38 -2.27 -14.78
CA VAL A 34 1.52 -2.11 -13.60
C VAL A 34 2.13 -2.83 -12.40
N ALA A 35 2.55 -4.09 -12.56
CA ALA A 35 3.16 -4.88 -11.48
C ALA A 35 4.43 -4.21 -10.94
N ALA A 36 5.25 -3.63 -11.83
CA ALA A 36 6.46 -2.93 -11.45
C ALA A 36 6.18 -1.73 -10.53
N VAL A 37 5.04 -1.06 -10.65
CA VAL A 37 4.66 0.04 -9.74
C VAL A 37 3.88 -0.47 -8.54
N ALA A 38 2.96 -1.42 -8.75
CA ALA A 38 2.05 -1.92 -7.72
C ALA A 38 2.78 -2.67 -6.59
N LEU A 39 3.83 -3.43 -6.90
CA LEU A 39 4.58 -4.21 -5.90
C LEU A 39 5.27 -3.30 -4.85
N PRO A 40 6.09 -2.30 -5.24
CA PRO A 40 6.63 -1.31 -4.30
C PRO A 40 5.57 -0.59 -3.47
N VAL A 41 4.50 -0.15 -4.13
CA VAL A 41 3.43 0.64 -3.49
C VAL A 41 2.69 -0.20 -2.45
N ALA A 42 2.39 -1.45 -2.76
CA ALA A 42 1.70 -2.34 -1.84
C ALA A 42 2.53 -2.65 -0.58
N ILE A 43 3.85 -2.78 -0.71
CA ILE A 43 4.77 -2.96 0.43
C ILE A 43 4.74 -1.71 1.33
N ALA A 44 4.81 -0.51 0.74
CA ALA A 44 4.74 0.75 1.49
C ALA A 44 3.38 0.92 2.21
N TYR A 45 2.28 0.51 1.57
CA TYR A 45 0.94 0.61 2.14
C TYR A 45 0.69 -0.40 3.27
N ALA A 46 1.25 -1.61 3.18
CA ALA A 46 1.24 -2.55 4.29
C ALA A 46 1.92 -1.97 5.53
N GLU A 47 3.06 -1.30 5.32
CA GLU A 47 3.80 -0.64 6.39
C GLU A 47 3.02 0.54 7.00
N LEU A 48 2.26 1.29 6.18
CA LEU A 48 1.33 2.32 6.67
C LEU A 48 0.24 1.75 7.57
N ALA A 49 -0.31 0.59 7.21
CA ALA A 49 -1.30 -0.12 8.02
C ALA A 49 -0.70 -0.85 9.24
N GLY A 50 0.63 -0.79 9.42
CA GLY A 50 1.33 -1.45 10.51
C GLY A 50 1.35 -2.98 10.42
N VAL A 51 1.18 -3.52 9.21
CA VAL A 51 1.25 -4.96 8.95
C VAL A 51 2.51 -5.31 8.15
N GLY A 52 2.91 -6.58 8.19
CA GLY A 52 4.09 -7.03 7.48
C GLY A 52 4.00 -6.79 5.96
N ALA A 53 5.14 -6.48 5.33
CA ALA A 53 5.25 -6.21 3.89
C ALA A 53 4.63 -7.31 3.00
N ILE A 54 4.68 -8.57 3.44
CA ILE A 54 4.08 -9.70 2.73
C ILE A 54 2.56 -9.58 2.58
N VAL A 55 1.89 -8.93 3.54
CA VAL A 55 0.45 -8.68 3.48
C VAL A 55 0.12 -7.70 2.37
N GLY A 56 0.99 -6.73 2.11
CA GLY A 56 0.86 -5.82 0.96
C GLY A 56 0.83 -6.60 -0.35
N LEU A 57 1.70 -7.60 -0.50
CA LEU A 57 1.72 -8.46 -1.68
C LEU A 57 0.42 -9.26 -1.81
N TYR A 58 -0.10 -9.81 -0.70
CA TYR A 58 -1.38 -10.52 -0.72
C TYR A 58 -2.55 -9.58 -1.03
N SER A 59 -2.53 -8.34 -0.52
CA SER A 59 -3.60 -7.35 -0.70
C SER A 59 -3.61 -6.73 -2.09
N CYS A 60 -2.53 -6.82 -2.87
CA CYS A 60 -2.57 -6.45 -4.29
C CYS A 60 -2.93 -7.65 -5.18
N VAL A 61 -2.32 -8.82 -4.98
CA VAL A 61 -2.50 -9.98 -5.89
C VAL A 61 -3.90 -10.59 -5.78
N LEU A 62 -4.37 -10.90 -4.57
CA LEU A 62 -5.63 -11.63 -4.39
C LEU A 62 -6.85 -10.81 -4.85
N PRO A 63 -6.97 -9.50 -4.52
CA PRO A 63 -8.08 -8.70 -5.01
C PRO A 63 -8.06 -8.48 -6.52
N MET A 64 -6.88 -8.42 -7.15
CA MET A 64 -6.79 -8.35 -8.62
C MET A 64 -7.33 -9.63 -9.29
N ILE A 65 -7.01 -10.81 -8.75
CA ILE A 65 -7.54 -12.08 -9.26
C ILE A 65 -9.07 -12.12 -9.09
N ALA A 66 -9.57 -11.72 -7.92
CA ALA A 66 -11.01 -11.62 -7.69
C ALA A 66 -11.66 -10.61 -8.66
N TYR A 67 -11.06 -9.43 -8.85
CA TYR A 67 -11.58 -8.42 -9.75
C TYR A 67 -11.55 -8.86 -11.22
N ALA A 68 -10.55 -9.63 -11.66
CA ALA A 68 -10.51 -10.18 -13.01
C ALA A 68 -11.73 -11.09 -13.32
N LEU A 69 -12.32 -11.71 -12.29
CA LEU A 69 -13.50 -12.56 -12.41
C LEU A 69 -14.82 -11.79 -12.27
N PHE A 70 -14.93 -10.94 -11.25
CA PHE A 70 -16.18 -10.25 -10.89
C PHE A 70 -16.29 -8.83 -11.47
N GLY A 71 -15.19 -8.25 -11.93
CA GLY A 71 -15.11 -6.87 -12.43
C GLY A 71 -15.74 -6.71 -13.81
N SER A 72 -16.41 -5.58 -14.01
CA SER A 72 -17.02 -5.22 -15.30
C SER A 72 -16.05 -4.47 -16.23
N SER A 73 -15.07 -3.75 -15.67
CA SER A 73 -14.11 -2.97 -16.44
C SER A 73 -12.80 -3.73 -16.67
N ARG A 74 -12.33 -3.75 -17.92
CA ARG A 74 -11.06 -4.37 -18.32
C ARG A 74 -9.82 -3.54 -17.95
N GLN A 75 -10.00 -2.25 -17.69
CA GLN A 75 -8.90 -1.30 -17.46
C GLN A 75 -8.76 -0.91 -15.98
N LEU A 76 -9.74 -1.24 -15.14
CA LEU A 76 -9.67 -0.92 -13.72
C LEU A 76 -8.70 -1.86 -13.02
N ILE A 77 -7.77 -1.29 -12.27
CA ILE A 77 -6.82 -2.01 -11.42
C ILE A 77 -7.28 -1.82 -9.98
N VAL A 78 -7.45 -2.93 -9.27
CA VAL A 78 -7.78 -2.94 -7.84
C VAL A 78 -6.50 -3.23 -7.06
N GLY A 79 -6.28 -2.48 -6.00
CA GLY A 79 -5.12 -2.67 -5.12
C GLY A 79 -5.34 -1.98 -3.79
N PRO A 80 -4.37 -2.12 -2.86
CA PRO A 80 -4.41 -1.39 -1.61
C PRO A 80 -4.38 0.13 -1.89
N ASP A 81 -5.14 0.87 -1.10
CA ASP A 81 -5.20 2.33 -1.18
C ASP A 81 -4.67 2.96 0.11
N ALA A 82 -3.96 4.09 -0.03
CA ALA A 82 -3.33 4.77 1.10
C ALA A 82 -4.34 5.26 2.14
N THR A 83 -5.53 5.71 1.69
CA THR A 83 -6.60 6.19 2.58
C THR A 83 -7.13 5.04 3.43
N THR A 84 -7.41 3.89 2.80
CA THR A 84 -7.88 2.71 3.53
C THR A 84 -6.86 2.21 4.54
N CYS A 85 -5.57 2.22 4.19
CA CYS A 85 -4.50 1.82 5.10
C CYS A 85 -4.36 2.78 6.29
N ALA A 86 -4.46 4.09 6.05
CA ALA A 86 -4.42 5.11 7.11
C ALA A 86 -5.60 4.98 8.09
N VAL A 87 -6.80 4.70 7.58
CA VAL A 87 -7.99 4.47 8.42
C VAL A 87 -7.85 3.19 9.25
N ILE A 88 -7.37 2.10 8.65
CA ILE A 88 -7.09 0.86 9.40
C ILE A 88 -6.07 1.12 10.50
N ALA A 89 -4.96 1.81 10.19
CA ALA A 89 -3.94 2.17 11.18
C ALA A 89 -4.51 3.00 12.34
N ALA A 90 -5.30 4.04 12.02
CA ALA A 90 -5.90 4.93 13.01
C ALA A 90 -6.85 4.21 13.97
N VAL A 91 -7.53 3.15 13.52
CA VAL A 91 -8.44 2.34 14.36
C VAL A 91 -7.67 1.23 15.08
N VAL A 92 -6.81 0.49 14.38
CA VAL A 92 -6.18 -0.72 14.93
C VAL A 92 -5.05 -0.38 15.90
N PHE A 93 -4.21 0.63 15.63
CA PHE A 93 -3.09 0.96 16.51
C PHE A 93 -3.50 1.24 17.96
N PRO A 94 -4.45 2.15 18.26
CA PRO A 94 -4.83 2.42 19.65
C PRO A 94 -5.47 1.20 20.32
N LEU A 95 -6.24 0.39 19.58
CA LEU A 95 -6.89 -0.81 20.13
C LEU A 95 -5.90 -1.96 20.39
N SER A 96 -4.81 -2.04 19.62
CA SER A 96 -3.79 -3.08 19.79
C SER A 96 -2.91 -2.86 21.04
N ALA A 97 -2.85 -1.62 21.56
CA ALA A 97 -1.99 -1.22 22.68
C ALA A 97 -0.52 -1.69 22.54
N GLY A 98 -0.02 -1.75 21.30
CA GLY A 98 1.35 -2.19 21.00
C GLY A 98 1.56 -3.71 21.00
N ASN A 99 0.51 -4.52 21.17
CA ASN A 99 0.59 -5.97 21.06
C ASN A 99 0.51 -6.40 19.58
N PRO A 100 1.59 -6.99 19.00
CA PRO A 100 1.62 -7.34 17.57
C PRO A 100 0.59 -8.42 17.18
N GLU A 101 0.32 -9.37 18.07
CA GLU A 101 -0.66 -10.44 17.81
C GLU A 101 -2.08 -9.88 17.80
N LEU A 102 -2.38 -8.98 18.75
CA LEU A 102 -3.68 -8.30 18.78
C LEU A 102 -3.87 -7.39 17.57
N HIS A 103 -2.83 -6.67 17.14
CA HIS A 103 -2.84 -5.86 15.91
C HIS A 103 -3.23 -6.69 14.69
N TRP A 104 -2.64 -7.88 14.56
CA TRP A 104 -2.94 -8.82 13.47
C TRP A 104 -4.40 -9.26 13.48
N GLN A 105 -4.89 -9.70 14.65
CA GLN A 105 -6.26 -10.18 14.81
C GLN A 105 -7.28 -9.07 14.52
N LEU A 106 -7.06 -7.87 15.05
CA LEU A 106 -7.92 -6.70 14.81
C LEU A 106 -7.94 -6.31 13.33
N THR A 107 -6.80 -6.36 12.63
CA THR A 107 -6.73 -6.04 11.20
C THR A 107 -7.54 -7.03 10.36
N ILE A 108 -7.45 -8.32 10.66
CA ILE A 108 -8.24 -9.37 9.99
C ILE A 108 -9.73 -9.13 10.22
N VAL A 109 -10.15 -8.94 11.48
CA VAL A 109 -11.56 -8.73 11.82
C VAL A 109 -12.10 -7.47 11.15
N MET A 110 -11.36 -6.36 11.21
CA MET A 110 -11.74 -5.09 10.56
C MET A 110 -11.92 -5.27 9.05
N THR A 111 -11.01 -6.01 8.41
CA THR A 111 -11.06 -6.27 6.96
C THR A 111 -12.26 -7.14 6.59
N LEU A 112 -12.53 -8.20 7.37
CA LEU A 112 -13.70 -9.06 7.17
C LEU A 112 -15.01 -8.31 7.40
N MET A 113 -15.08 -7.49 8.45
CA MET A 113 -16.24 -6.65 8.74
C MET A 113 -16.49 -5.66 7.60
N MET A 114 -15.44 -4.97 7.12
CA MET A 114 -15.56 -4.03 6.01
C MET A 114 -16.02 -4.73 4.73
N GLY A 115 -15.47 -5.91 4.42
CA GLY A 115 -15.93 -6.72 3.29
C GLY A 115 -17.41 -7.10 3.42
N GLY A 116 -17.85 -7.50 4.62
CA GLY A 116 -19.26 -7.76 4.93
C GLY A 116 -20.15 -6.53 4.72
N TRP A 117 -19.72 -5.36 5.21
CA TRP A 117 -20.41 -4.09 4.99
C TRP A 117 -20.48 -3.72 3.51
N CYS A 118 -19.42 -3.94 2.73
CA CYS A 118 -19.45 -3.73 1.27
C CYS A 118 -20.43 -4.66 0.56
N LEU A 119 -20.52 -5.93 0.96
CA LEU A 119 -21.48 -6.89 0.39
C LEU A 119 -22.92 -6.52 0.75
N LEU A 120 -23.16 -6.12 2.00
CA LEU A 120 -24.46 -5.59 2.43
C LEU A 120 -24.80 -4.31 1.64
N ALA A 121 -23.83 -3.40 1.49
CA ALA A 121 -24.02 -2.14 0.79
C ALA A 121 -24.39 -2.36 -0.69
N SER A 122 -23.73 -3.34 -1.33
CA SER A 122 -24.02 -3.76 -2.69
C SER A 122 -25.46 -4.26 -2.85
N LYS A 123 -25.98 -5.05 -1.88
CA LYS A 123 -27.36 -5.56 -1.91
C LYS A 123 -28.40 -4.44 -1.93
N PHE A 124 -28.14 -3.33 -1.24
CA PHE A 124 -29.03 -2.17 -1.21
C PHE A 124 -28.71 -1.13 -2.31
N HIS A 125 -27.79 -1.43 -3.23
CA HIS A 125 -27.37 -0.51 -4.29
C HIS A 125 -26.89 0.85 -3.78
N LEU A 126 -26.28 0.86 -2.58
CA LEU A 126 -25.76 2.08 -1.93
C LEU A 126 -24.58 2.72 -2.69
N GLY A 127 -24.09 2.10 -3.76
CA GLY A 127 -23.13 2.72 -4.68
C GLY A 127 -23.64 4.05 -5.24
N ALA A 128 -24.96 4.21 -5.44
CA ALA A 128 -25.54 5.47 -5.88
C ALA A 128 -25.36 6.61 -4.86
N LEU A 129 -25.17 6.32 -3.57
CA LEU A 129 -24.83 7.34 -2.58
C LEU A 129 -23.39 7.82 -2.70
N ALA A 130 -22.49 7.00 -3.23
CA ALA A 130 -21.11 7.43 -3.49
C ALA A 130 -21.08 8.55 -4.55
N ASP A 131 -22.03 8.54 -5.49
CA ASP A 131 -22.18 9.60 -6.51
C ASP A 131 -22.70 10.93 -5.92
N LEU A 132 -23.21 10.93 -4.68
CA LEU A 132 -23.64 12.14 -3.97
C LEU A 132 -22.48 12.87 -3.27
N LEU A 133 -21.29 12.26 -3.22
CA LEU A 133 -20.11 12.91 -2.67
C LEU A 133 -19.63 14.00 -3.62
N SER A 134 -19.72 15.25 -3.17
CA SER A 134 -19.29 16.39 -3.97
C SER A 134 -17.76 16.36 -4.17
N HIS A 135 -17.32 16.81 -5.35
CA HIS A 135 -15.89 16.91 -5.66
C HIS A 135 -15.07 17.66 -4.60
N PRO A 136 -15.55 18.77 -3.99
CA PRO A 136 -14.84 19.43 -2.90
C PRO A 136 -14.60 18.54 -1.66
N ILE A 137 -15.55 17.70 -1.28
CA ILE A 137 -15.43 16.80 -0.13
C ILE A 137 -14.33 15.76 -0.40
N LEU A 138 -14.34 15.17 -1.59
CA LEU A 138 -13.33 14.19 -2.00
C LEU A 138 -11.93 14.81 -2.04
N THR A 139 -11.78 16.00 -2.63
CA THR A 139 -10.50 16.72 -2.64
C THR A 139 -10.03 17.07 -1.22
N GLY A 140 -10.94 17.50 -0.33
CA GLY A 140 -10.63 17.78 1.07
C GLY A 140 -10.13 16.54 1.83
N LEU A 141 -10.82 15.40 1.67
CA LEU A 141 -10.41 14.12 2.25
C LEU A 141 -9.03 13.69 1.76
N LEU A 142 -8.80 13.69 0.44
CA LEU A 142 -7.53 13.28 -0.15
C LEU A 142 -6.36 14.17 0.31
N ASN A 143 -6.57 15.48 0.40
CA ASN A 143 -5.57 16.41 0.93
C ASN A 143 -5.27 16.14 2.41
N GLY A 144 -6.29 15.90 3.24
CA GLY A 144 -6.11 15.58 4.66
C GLY A 144 -5.34 14.27 4.87
N VAL A 145 -5.67 13.25 4.09
CA VAL A 145 -4.96 11.96 4.08
C VAL A 145 -3.52 12.13 3.60
N ALA A 146 -3.28 12.92 2.55
CA ALA A 146 -1.93 13.19 2.06
C ALA A 146 -1.06 13.87 3.13
N VAL A 147 -1.58 14.87 3.85
CA VAL A 147 -0.88 15.52 4.97
C VAL A 147 -0.58 14.50 6.07
N THR A 148 -1.56 13.67 6.44
CA THR A 148 -1.42 12.62 7.45
C THR A 148 -0.31 11.63 7.09
N ILE A 149 -0.25 11.21 5.82
CA ILE A 149 0.78 10.30 5.31
C ILE A 149 2.14 10.98 5.34
N ILE A 150 2.27 12.22 4.84
CA ILE A 150 3.54 12.96 4.83
C ILE A 150 4.10 13.05 6.25
N VAL A 151 3.30 13.52 7.20
CA VAL A 151 3.70 13.64 8.61
C VAL A 151 4.04 12.27 9.20
N GLY A 152 3.26 11.24 8.86
CA GLY A 152 3.53 9.86 9.28
C GLY A 152 4.85 9.27 8.76
N GLN A 153 5.34 9.74 7.61
CA GLN A 153 6.61 9.30 7.02
C GLN A 153 7.83 10.11 7.47
N LEU A 154 7.65 11.33 8.00
CA LEU A 154 8.77 12.20 8.39
C LEU A 154 9.71 11.53 9.40
N GLY A 155 9.17 10.84 10.41
CA GLY A 155 9.98 10.11 11.38
C GLY A 155 10.88 9.06 10.74
N LYS A 156 10.35 8.30 9.77
CA LYS A 156 11.09 7.25 9.06
C LYS A 156 12.17 7.82 8.16
N VAL A 157 11.86 8.92 7.45
CA VAL A 157 12.81 9.64 6.58
C VAL A 157 13.98 10.21 7.38
N LEU A 158 13.71 10.73 8.58
CA LEU A 158 14.72 11.29 9.49
C LEU A 158 15.43 10.23 10.34
N GLY A 159 14.90 9.01 10.42
CA GLY A 159 15.40 7.95 11.28
C GLY A 159 15.09 8.14 12.76
N ILE A 160 14.06 8.92 13.09
CA ILE A 160 13.62 9.22 14.46
C ILE A 160 12.37 8.39 14.78
N LYS A 161 12.30 7.87 16.02
CA LYS A 161 11.05 7.28 16.54
C LYS A 161 10.12 8.38 17.06
N LEU A 162 8.97 8.52 16.41
CA LEU A 162 7.85 9.32 16.91
C LEU A 162 6.78 8.37 17.45
N ASP A 163 6.58 8.41 18.76
CA ASP A 163 5.62 7.56 19.48
C ASP A 163 4.22 8.21 19.54
N GLU A 164 4.12 9.47 19.13
CA GLU A 164 2.88 10.25 19.14
C GLU A 164 1.86 9.66 18.15
N ALA A 165 0.59 9.56 18.56
CA ALA A 165 -0.45 8.96 17.74
C ALA A 165 -1.05 9.96 16.75
N GLN A 166 -1.21 11.23 17.16
CA GLN A 166 -1.91 12.24 16.36
C GLN A 166 -0.97 13.05 15.46
N VAL A 167 -1.50 13.47 14.31
CA VAL A 167 -0.75 14.26 13.31
C VAL A 167 -0.23 15.58 13.91
N ILE A 168 -1.07 16.26 14.69
CA ILE A 168 -0.70 17.55 15.30
C ILE A 168 0.42 17.35 16.33
N GLU A 169 0.29 16.33 17.18
CA GLU A 169 1.31 15.98 18.17
C GLU A 169 2.65 15.66 17.51
N LYS A 170 2.64 14.88 16.41
CA LYS A 170 3.84 14.60 15.62
C LYS A 170 4.52 15.87 15.09
N ILE A 171 3.74 16.82 14.56
CA ILE A 171 4.28 18.09 14.04
C ILE A 171 4.93 18.90 15.18
N LEU A 172 4.30 18.95 16.34
CA LEU A 172 4.81 19.70 17.50
C LEU A 172 6.04 19.05 18.13
N ALA A 173 6.12 17.72 18.15
CA ALA A 173 7.25 16.97 18.69
C ALA A 173 8.48 16.99 17.77
N LEU A 174 8.28 17.14 16.46
CA LEU A 174 9.34 17.01 15.46
C LEU A 174 10.53 17.97 15.67
N PRO A 175 10.35 19.29 15.90
CA PRO A 175 11.47 20.21 16.08
C PRO A 175 12.39 19.83 17.24
N GLY A 176 11.81 19.29 18.33
CA GLY A 176 12.57 18.90 19.53
C GLY A 176 13.43 17.65 19.33
N ARG A 177 13.11 16.80 18.34
CA ARG A 177 13.82 15.54 18.07
C ARG A 177 14.69 15.56 16.82
N LEU A 178 14.77 16.68 16.12
CA LEU A 178 15.58 16.82 14.90
C LEU A 178 17.07 16.51 15.15
N LEU A 179 17.57 16.76 16.37
CA LEU A 179 18.97 16.49 16.72
C LEU A 179 19.27 14.99 16.86
N ASP A 180 18.27 14.14 17.06
CA ASP A 180 18.41 12.68 17.16
C ASP A 180 18.35 11.99 15.78
N SER A 181 18.38 12.78 14.70
CA SER A 181 18.25 12.25 13.34
C SER A 181 19.40 11.33 12.95
N HIS A 182 19.08 10.22 12.31
CA HIS A 182 20.07 9.29 11.80
C HIS A 182 20.55 9.72 10.41
N VAL A 183 21.74 10.33 10.34
CA VAL A 183 22.31 10.94 9.12
C VAL A 183 22.32 9.98 7.93
N LEU A 184 22.63 8.69 8.17
CA LEU A 184 22.69 7.70 7.11
C LEU A 184 21.29 7.37 6.55
N THR A 185 20.26 7.38 7.40
CA THR A 185 18.86 7.17 7.00
C THR A 185 18.34 8.34 6.18
N ILE A 186 18.71 9.57 6.56
CA ILE A 186 18.42 10.77 5.77
C ILE A 186 19.12 10.68 4.41
N GLY A 187 20.40 10.29 4.37
CA GLY A 187 21.15 10.14 3.13
C GLY A 187 20.50 9.15 2.16
N ILE A 188 20.07 7.99 2.65
CA ILE A 188 19.34 7.00 1.84
C ILE A 188 17.99 7.55 1.39
N SER A 189 17.23 8.20 2.28
CA SER A 189 15.91 8.76 1.95
C SER A 189 16.00 9.90 0.94
N LEU A 190 17.04 10.72 1.01
CA LEU A 190 17.30 11.78 0.04
C LEU A 190 17.74 11.18 -1.30
N LEU A 191 18.60 10.18 -1.29
CA LEU A 191 19.01 9.45 -2.49
C LEU A 191 17.81 8.80 -3.18
N THR A 192 16.92 8.13 -2.42
CA THR A 192 15.70 7.52 -2.98
C THR A 192 14.81 8.57 -3.63
N LEU A 193 14.62 9.72 -2.97
CA LEU A 193 13.85 10.84 -3.50
C LEU A 193 14.45 11.40 -4.80
N ILE A 194 15.76 11.58 -4.85
CA ILE A 194 16.47 12.04 -6.04
C ILE A 194 16.30 11.04 -7.19
N ILE A 195 16.47 9.74 -6.95
CA ILE A 195 16.26 8.69 -7.96
C ILE A 195 14.83 8.77 -8.51
N LEU A 196 13.83 8.87 -7.64
CA LEU A 196 12.42 8.97 -8.04
C LEU A 196 12.17 10.22 -8.89
N MET A 197 12.67 11.38 -8.48
CA MET A 197 12.52 12.64 -9.22
C MET A 197 13.23 12.60 -10.58
N VAL A 198 14.47 12.12 -10.63
CA VAL A 198 15.26 12.03 -11.88
C VAL A 198 14.58 11.09 -12.86
N ILE A 199 14.16 9.90 -12.43
CA ILE A 199 13.48 8.96 -13.33
C ILE A 199 12.14 9.54 -13.80
N LYS A 200 11.35 10.14 -12.91
CA LYS A 200 10.07 10.75 -13.28
C LYS A 200 10.25 11.90 -14.30
N THR A 201 11.30 12.71 -14.16
CA THR A 201 11.58 13.85 -15.05
C THR A 201 12.14 13.42 -16.40
N TYR A 202 13.11 12.50 -16.43
CA TYR A 202 13.80 12.13 -17.68
C TYR A 202 13.18 10.92 -18.40
N ARG A 203 12.53 10.02 -17.67
CA ARG A 203 11.98 8.74 -18.17
C ARG A 203 10.68 8.36 -17.45
N SER A 204 9.64 9.20 -17.57
CA SER A 204 8.31 9.00 -16.95
C SER A 204 7.69 7.61 -17.20
N ASN A 205 8.01 6.95 -18.32
CA ASN A 205 7.49 5.62 -18.66
C ASN A 205 8.14 4.47 -17.87
N TRP A 206 9.19 4.73 -17.09
CA TRP A 206 9.91 3.71 -16.35
C TRP A 206 9.33 3.57 -14.94
N PRO A 207 9.32 2.35 -14.36
CA PRO A 207 8.79 2.11 -13.03
C PRO A 207 9.76 2.64 -11.96
N ALA A 208 9.76 3.95 -11.74
CA ALA A 208 10.65 4.64 -10.82
C ALA A 208 10.67 4.02 -9.41
N PRO A 209 9.53 3.62 -8.81
CA PRO A 209 9.53 2.99 -7.47
C PRO A 209 10.29 1.66 -7.43
N LEU A 210 10.16 0.82 -8.46
CA LEU A 210 10.87 -0.46 -8.53
C LEU A 210 12.37 -0.24 -8.64
N ILE A 211 12.77 0.66 -9.53
CA ILE A 211 14.19 0.98 -9.78
C ILE A 211 14.81 1.56 -8.51
N ALA A 212 14.11 2.47 -7.83
CA ALA A 212 14.55 3.02 -6.56
C ALA A 212 14.78 1.92 -5.52
N ILE A 213 13.83 0.99 -5.34
CA ILE A 213 13.99 -0.14 -4.41
C ILE A 213 15.18 -1.03 -4.78
N VAL A 214 15.36 -1.37 -6.06
CA VAL A 214 16.46 -2.25 -6.49
C VAL A 214 17.81 -1.57 -6.23
N ILE A 215 17.97 -0.31 -6.64
CA ILE A 215 19.22 0.44 -6.44
C ILE A 215 19.55 0.56 -4.94
N THR A 216 18.57 0.93 -4.13
CA THR A 216 18.80 1.14 -2.69
C THR A 216 19.05 -0.17 -1.96
N THR A 217 18.40 -1.26 -2.37
CA THR A 217 18.66 -2.61 -1.84
C THR A 217 20.08 -3.05 -2.16
N ILE A 218 20.55 -2.87 -3.39
CA ILE A 218 21.93 -3.20 -3.79
C ILE A 218 22.94 -2.37 -2.99
N LEU A 219 22.66 -1.07 -2.82
CA LEU A 219 23.54 -0.16 -2.08
C LEU A 219 23.62 -0.55 -0.59
N VAL A 220 22.47 -0.81 0.04
CA VAL A 220 22.40 -1.25 1.46
C VAL A 220 23.10 -2.59 1.65
N TRP A 221 22.90 -3.53 0.73
CA TRP A 221 23.55 -4.85 0.76
C TRP A 221 25.07 -4.73 0.60
N GLY A 222 25.54 -3.95 -0.38
CA GLY A 222 26.98 -3.79 -0.65
C GLY A 222 27.73 -3.01 0.44
N THR A 223 27.06 -2.06 1.11
CA THR A 223 27.66 -1.29 2.22
C THR A 223 27.53 -1.97 3.58
N SER A 224 26.87 -3.13 3.67
CA SER A 224 26.48 -3.75 4.95
C SER A 224 25.82 -2.75 5.90
N ALA A 225 25.02 -1.83 5.35
CA ALA A 225 24.38 -0.71 6.04
C ALA A 225 23.49 -1.15 7.23
N GLN A 226 23.10 -2.43 7.26
CA GLN A 226 22.40 -3.05 8.38
C GLN A 226 23.24 -3.05 9.68
N GLN A 227 24.57 -3.11 9.57
CA GLN A 227 25.49 -3.00 10.71
C GLN A 227 25.56 -1.58 11.28
N TYR A 228 25.15 -0.58 10.50
CA TYR A 228 25.09 0.84 10.88
C TYR A 228 23.69 1.26 11.36
N GLY A 229 22.85 0.31 11.78
CA GLY A 229 21.56 0.61 12.41
C GLY A 229 20.41 0.98 11.47
N ILE A 230 20.57 0.80 10.16
CA ILE A 230 19.49 1.06 9.20
C ILE A 230 18.44 -0.05 9.30
N ALA A 231 17.19 0.34 9.56
CA ALA A 231 16.06 -0.57 9.60
C ALA A 231 15.80 -1.17 8.21
N THR A 232 15.76 -2.49 8.11
CA THR A 232 15.49 -3.23 6.87
C THR A 232 14.13 -3.92 6.91
N ILE A 233 13.46 -3.95 5.77
CA ILE A 233 12.21 -4.70 5.59
C ILE A 233 12.50 -6.20 5.74
N GLY A 234 11.89 -6.86 6.73
CA GLY A 234 12.03 -8.31 6.98
C GLY A 234 12.60 -8.69 8.35
N GLY A 235 13.32 -7.78 9.03
CA GLY A 235 13.99 -8.11 10.30
C GLY A 235 13.10 -8.14 11.55
N GLY A 236 11.92 -7.51 11.53
CA GLY A 236 11.10 -7.29 12.73
C GLY A 236 9.64 -7.78 12.67
N TRP A 237 9.19 -8.36 11.56
CA TRP A 237 7.78 -8.72 11.33
C TRP A 237 7.54 -10.22 11.10
N LEU A 238 8.60 -11.02 11.00
CA LEU A 238 8.48 -12.46 10.91
C LEU A 238 8.28 -13.02 12.34
N PRO A 239 7.23 -13.81 12.59
CA PRO A 239 7.07 -14.46 13.88
C PRO A 239 8.29 -15.33 14.20
N ALA A 240 8.67 -15.40 15.47
CA ALA A 240 9.95 -15.93 15.97
C ALA A 240 10.31 -17.38 15.54
N TRP A 241 9.39 -18.11 14.91
CA TRP A 241 9.66 -19.43 14.34
C TRP A 241 10.29 -19.39 12.93
N PHE A 242 10.32 -18.25 12.25
CA PHE A 242 10.96 -18.09 10.93
C PHE A 242 12.44 -17.71 10.99
N THR A 243 12.92 -17.20 12.13
CA THR A 243 14.31 -16.76 12.35
C THR A 243 15.23 -17.86 12.90
N ARG A 244 14.74 -19.10 13.04
CA ARG A 244 15.60 -20.26 13.31
C ARG A 244 16.13 -20.84 12.01
N ARG A 245 17.14 -20.21 11.42
CA ARG A 245 18.16 -20.88 10.61
C ARG A 245 19.51 -20.24 10.84
#